data_AF-A0A9D6PTJ1-F1
#
_entry.id   AF-A0A9D6PTJ1-F1
#
_cell.length_a   1.000
_cell.length_b   1.000
_cell.length_c   1.000
_cell.angle_alpha   90.00
_cell.angle_beta   90.00
_cell.angle_gamma   90.00
#
_symmetry.space_group_name_H-M   'P 1'
#
loop_
_entity.id
_entity.type
_entity.pdbx_description
1 polymer ?
#
loop_
_entity_poly.entity_id
_entity_poly.type
_entity_poly.pdbx_seq_one_letter_code
_entity_poly.pdbx_strand_id
1 'polypeptide(L)'
;MRRSDNFHNRSLIGSLLFVLACIAAVVQAAAPTQQHSPQQSVNIDITTHLGDQQVFLEHDVISFFISLDQGAYLYMFYQDATGKLFQLMPGKAQSKHFFMAGNYIPFPAPESPFKFVVQAPFGEEQLWVFASDQGQLEFKGYAAAQGIKQLELDYAKLAEYIKSASPRLYGKARLAIQTRGR
;
A
#
# COMPACT_ATOMS: atom_id res chain seq x y z
N MET A 1 9.98 -56.18 97.72
CA MET A 1 10.65 -57.48 97.44
C MET A 1 10.16 -57.96 96.07
N ARG A 2 11.07 -58.10 95.09
CA ARG A 2 10.92 -58.63 93.69
C ARG A 2 9.95 -57.89 92.75
N ARG A 3 10.39 -57.29 91.63
CA ARG A 3 10.94 -57.80 90.33
C ARG A 3 9.83 -57.99 89.29
N SER A 4 10.15 -57.65 88.03
CA SER A 4 9.47 -57.97 86.76
C SER A 4 8.49 -56.91 86.24
N ASP A 5 8.44 -56.51 84.96
CA ASP A 5 9.37 -56.59 83.83
C ASP A 5 8.87 -55.59 82.76
N ASN A 6 9.80 -55.19 81.89
CA ASN A 6 9.67 -54.74 80.50
C ASN A 6 8.28 -54.76 79.82
N PHE A 7 7.93 -53.70 79.07
CA PHE A 7 8.07 -53.71 77.59
C PHE A 7 7.74 -52.34 76.95
N HIS A 8 8.64 -51.96 76.04
CA HIS A 8 8.62 -50.94 75.00
C HIS A 8 7.26 -50.48 74.45
N ASN A 9 7.12 -49.17 74.23
CA ASN A 9 6.55 -48.69 72.96
C ASN A 9 6.83 -47.20 72.66
N ARG A 10 7.41 -46.98 71.46
CA ARG A 10 7.17 -45.88 70.49
C ARG A 10 7.70 -44.47 70.80
N SER A 11 8.75 -44.03 70.09
CA SER A 11 8.72 -43.35 68.76
C SER A 11 8.38 -41.86 68.90
N LEU A 12 9.34 -40.97 69.16
CA LEU A 12 10.20 -40.21 68.22
C LEU A 12 9.44 -39.39 67.14
N ILE A 13 9.69 -38.06 67.20
CA ILE A 13 9.70 -37.07 66.09
C ILE A 13 8.30 -36.60 65.65
N GLY A 14 8.00 -35.31 65.47
CA GLY A 14 8.77 -34.08 65.51
C GLY A 14 7.88 -32.94 65.01
N SER A 15 7.99 -31.78 65.63
CA SER A 15 7.27 -30.55 65.31
C SER A 15 7.54 -30.10 63.86
N LEU A 16 6.48 -29.87 63.07
CA LEU A 16 6.58 -29.28 61.74
C LEU A 16 5.92 -27.90 61.75
N LEU A 17 6.75 -26.85 61.75
CA LEU A 17 6.39 -25.46 61.51
C LEU A 17 5.95 -25.30 60.04
N PHE A 18 4.70 -24.91 59.82
CA PHE A 18 4.20 -24.51 58.50
C PHE A 18 4.54 -23.03 58.27
N VAL A 19 5.56 -22.76 57.44
CA VAL A 19 5.83 -21.41 56.92
C VAL A 19 4.93 -21.21 55.69
N LEU A 20 3.97 -20.31 55.82
CA LEU A 20 3.09 -19.88 54.73
C LEU A 20 3.86 -18.88 53.85
N ALA A 21 4.34 -19.32 52.69
CA ALA A 21 4.88 -18.43 51.67
C ALA A 21 3.76 -18.03 50.69
N CYS A 22 3.24 -16.81 50.82
CA CYS A 22 2.33 -16.21 49.84
C CYS A 22 3.13 -15.83 48.58
N ILE A 23 3.01 -16.64 47.52
CA ILE A 23 3.52 -16.29 46.19
C ILE A 23 2.48 -15.39 45.52
N ALA A 24 2.76 -14.09 45.42
CA ALA A 24 1.98 -13.19 44.58
C ALA A 24 2.35 -13.43 43.11
N ALA A 25 1.46 -14.07 42.36
CA ALA A 25 1.61 -14.19 40.92
C ALA A 25 1.32 -12.83 40.26
N VAL A 26 2.36 -12.17 39.74
CA VAL A 26 2.20 -11.03 38.83
C VAL A 26 1.70 -11.59 37.51
N VAL A 27 0.40 -11.41 37.24
CA VAL A 27 -0.17 -11.66 35.90
C VAL A 27 0.28 -10.50 35.02
N GLN A 28 1.33 -10.74 34.23
CA GLN A 28 1.74 -9.80 33.20
C GLN A 28 0.73 -9.88 32.05
N ALA A 29 -0.15 -8.88 31.95
CA ALA A 29 -1.04 -8.73 30.80
C ALA A 29 -0.16 -8.48 29.56
N ALA A 30 -0.02 -9.50 28.71
CA ALA A 30 0.56 -9.32 27.38
C ALA A 30 -0.31 -8.32 26.61
N ALA A 31 0.31 -7.26 26.10
CA ALA A 31 -0.37 -6.32 25.21
C ALA A 31 -0.96 -7.10 24.01
N PRO A 32 -2.15 -6.72 23.50
CA PRO A 32 -2.70 -7.36 22.31
C PRO A 32 -1.70 -7.19 21.16
N THR A 33 -1.13 -8.29 20.70
CA THR A 33 -0.38 -8.34 19.46
C THR A 33 -1.34 -7.97 18.33
N GLN A 34 -1.14 -6.79 17.73
CA GLN A 34 -1.83 -6.42 16.51
C GLN A 34 -1.50 -7.47 15.45
N GLN A 35 -2.44 -8.39 15.21
CA GLN A 35 -2.36 -9.34 14.10
C GLN A 35 -2.47 -8.53 12.81
N HIS A 36 -1.33 -8.07 12.27
CA HIS A 36 -1.28 -7.59 10.90
C HIS A 36 -1.65 -8.76 9.99
N SER A 37 -2.88 -8.75 9.50
CA SER A 37 -3.27 -9.63 8.39
C SER A 37 -2.31 -9.37 7.23
N PRO A 38 -1.88 -10.39 6.48
CA PRO A 38 -0.96 -10.20 5.37
C PRO A 38 -1.56 -9.19 4.37
N GLN A 39 -0.72 -8.27 3.89
CA GLN A 39 -1.11 -7.27 2.89
C GLN A 39 -1.58 -7.98 1.62
N GLN A 40 -2.82 -7.74 1.22
CA GLN A 40 -3.42 -8.30 0.02
C GLN A 40 -2.88 -7.60 -1.23
N SER A 41 -2.71 -8.35 -2.32
CA SER A 41 -2.29 -7.81 -3.61
C SER A 41 -3.49 -7.52 -4.51
N VAL A 42 -3.45 -6.39 -5.22
CA VAL A 42 -4.40 -6.07 -6.31
C VAL A 42 -3.67 -6.14 -7.65
N ASN A 43 -4.28 -6.83 -8.61
CA ASN A 43 -3.80 -6.83 -9.97
C ASN A 43 -4.39 -5.64 -10.73
N ILE A 44 -3.53 -4.98 -11.49
CA ILE A 44 -3.87 -3.79 -12.28
C ILE A 44 -3.34 -4.05 -13.68
N ASP A 45 -4.20 -3.98 -14.69
CA ASP A 45 -3.75 -3.91 -16.08
C ASP A 45 -3.94 -2.50 -16.61
N ILE A 46 -3.04 -2.10 -17.51
CA ILE A 46 -3.04 -0.80 -18.15
C ILE A 46 -2.86 -1.02 -19.64
N THR A 47 -3.72 -0.42 -20.44
CA THR A 47 -3.55 -0.34 -21.90
C THR A 47 -3.92 1.06 -22.40
N THR A 48 -3.73 1.29 -23.69
CA THR A 48 -4.13 2.52 -24.37
C THR A 48 -5.14 2.20 -25.47
N HIS A 49 -5.71 3.24 -26.06
CA HIS A 49 -6.53 3.13 -27.27
C HIS A 49 -5.81 2.50 -28.48
N LEU A 50 -4.48 2.34 -28.45
CA LEU A 50 -3.70 1.67 -29.48
C LEU A 50 -3.35 0.20 -29.14
N GLY A 51 -3.81 -0.32 -27.99
CA GLY A 51 -3.58 -1.71 -27.60
C GLY A 51 -2.10 -2.01 -27.36
N ASP A 52 -1.50 -2.88 -28.17
CA ASP A 52 -0.08 -3.27 -28.01
C ASP A 52 0.90 -2.27 -28.64
N GLN A 53 0.40 -1.34 -29.47
CA GLN A 53 1.23 -0.33 -30.11
C GLN A 53 1.37 0.88 -29.17
N GLN A 54 2.52 0.98 -28.51
CA GLN A 54 2.79 2.02 -27.51
C GLN A 54 3.73 3.12 -28.05
N VAL A 55 3.60 3.47 -29.33
CA VAL A 55 4.36 4.57 -29.96
C VAL A 55 3.41 5.69 -30.35
N PHE A 56 3.68 6.89 -29.85
CA PHE A 56 2.88 8.08 -30.09
C PHE A 56 3.73 9.21 -30.66
N LEU A 57 3.12 10.05 -31.49
CA LEU A 57 3.72 11.23 -32.07
C LEU A 57 3.26 12.48 -31.33
N GLU A 58 4.03 13.56 -31.49
CA GLU A 58 3.64 14.88 -31.02
C GLU A 58 2.22 15.25 -31.46
N HIS A 59 1.46 15.79 -30.51
CA HIS A 59 0.04 16.14 -30.61
C HIS A 59 -0.94 14.97 -30.64
N ASP A 60 -0.48 13.72 -30.55
CA ASP A 60 -1.40 12.60 -30.33
C ASP A 60 -2.11 12.75 -28.98
N VAL A 61 -3.38 12.35 -28.94
CA VAL A 61 -4.18 12.34 -27.70
C VAL A 61 -4.24 10.91 -27.19
N ILE A 62 -3.80 10.69 -25.97
CA ILE A 62 -3.78 9.35 -25.35
C ILE A 62 -4.97 9.18 -24.42
N SER A 63 -5.74 8.13 -24.67
CA SER A 63 -6.62 7.51 -23.67
C SER A 63 -5.98 6.25 -23.12
N PHE A 64 -5.92 6.18 -21.79
CA PHE A 64 -5.51 5.03 -21.01
C PHE A 64 -6.74 4.29 -20.49
N PHE A 65 -6.65 2.97 -20.38
CA PHE A 65 -7.69 2.12 -19.82
C PHE A 65 -7.07 1.27 -18.72
N ILE A 66 -7.68 1.31 -17.53
CA ILE A 66 -7.20 0.62 -16.34
C ILE A 66 -8.23 -0.45 -15.95
N SER A 67 -7.78 -1.67 -15.64
CA SER A 67 -8.59 -2.71 -15.01
C SER A 67 -8.14 -2.97 -13.58
N LEU A 68 -9.06 -3.46 -12.76
CA LEU A 68 -8.78 -3.92 -11.39
C LEU A 68 -9.50 -5.23 -11.13
N ASP A 69 -8.84 -6.14 -10.43
CA ASP A 69 -9.46 -7.37 -9.94
C ASP A 69 -10.16 -7.19 -8.57
N GLN A 70 -9.91 -6.08 -7.87
CA GLN A 70 -10.48 -5.74 -6.57
C GLN A 70 -10.75 -4.23 -6.44
N GLY A 71 -11.72 -3.87 -5.60
CA GLY A 71 -12.02 -2.46 -5.34
C GLY A 71 -10.89 -1.76 -4.57
N ALA A 72 -10.45 -0.61 -5.06
CA ALA A 72 -9.31 0.13 -4.50
C ALA A 72 -9.35 1.62 -4.84
N TYR A 73 -8.57 2.40 -4.08
CA TYR A 73 -8.20 3.75 -4.46
C TYR A 73 -7.03 3.69 -5.45
N LEU A 74 -7.17 4.38 -6.59
CA LEU A 74 -6.17 4.47 -7.63
C LEU A 74 -5.39 5.77 -7.55
N TYR A 75 -4.07 5.65 -7.62
CA TYR A 75 -3.16 6.77 -7.77
C TYR A 75 -2.39 6.61 -9.07
N MET A 76 -2.52 7.58 -9.96
CA MET A 76 -1.89 7.56 -11.29
C MET A 76 -0.85 8.66 -11.41
N PHE A 77 0.33 8.27 -11.85
CA PHE A 77 1.46 9.16 -12.06
C PHE A 77 2.05 8.93 -13.43
N TYR A 78 2.36 10.01 -14.10
CA TYR A 78 3.06 10.00 -15.37
C TYR A 78 4.50 10.45 -15.16
N GLN A 79 5.44 9.70 -15.72
CA GLN A 79 6.86 9.99 -15.73
C GLN A 79 7.26 10.39 -17.14
N ASP A 80 7.69 11.63 -17.32
CA ASP A 80 8.15 12.11 -18.63
C ASP A 80 9.53 11.54 -19.00
N ALA A 81 9.96 11.81 -20.23
CA ALA A 81 11.26 11.37 -20.75
C ALA A 81 12.47 11.94 -20.00
N THR A 82 12.29 12.96 -19.15
CA THR A 82 13.34 13.49 -18.26
C THR A 82 13.33 12.84 -16.88
N GLY A 83 12.39 11.93 -16.63
CA GLY A 83 12.21 11.24 -15.36
C GLY A 83 11.40 12.02 -14.32
N LYS A 84 10.80 13.17 -14.68
CA LYS A 84 9.97 13.94 -13.75
C LYS A 84 8.61 13.27 -13.59
N LEU A 85 8.12 13.23 -12.35
CA LEU A 85 6.83 12.64 -12.01
C LEU A 85 5.73 13.69 -11.91
N PHE A 86 4.58 13.36 -12.48
CA PHE A 86 3.40 14.20 -12.52
C PHE A 86 2.20 13.39 -12.03
N GLN A 87 1.49 13.90 -11.02
CA GLN A 87 0.28 13.28 -10.50
C GLN A 87 -0.91 13.61 -11.40
N LEU A 88 -1.47 12.56 -12.02
CA LEU A 88 -2.63 12.63 -12.90
C LEU A 88 -3.93 12.38 -12.12
N MET A 89 -3.93 11.38 -11.23
CA MET A 89 -5.09 11.00 -10.43
C MET A 89 -4.66 10.64 -8.99
N PRO A 90 -5.37 11.10 -7.95
CA PRO A 90 -6.38 12.15 -8.01
C PRO A 90 -5.79 13.48 -8.47
N GLY A 91 -6.56 14.28 -9.20
CA GLY A 91 -6.12 15.57 -9.73
C GLY A 91 -7.29 16.47 -10.10
N LYS A 92 -6.99 17.67 -10.60
CA LYS A 92 -8.03 18.62 -11.04
C LYS A 92 -8.92 18.05 -12.16
N ALA A 93 -8.34 17.24 -13.05
CA ALA A 93 -9.06 16.59 -14.15
C ALA A 93 -9.98 15.46 -13.69
N GLN A 94 -9.64 14.80 -12.58
CA GLN A 94 -10.36 13.65 -12.04
C GLN A 94 -10.08 13.48 -10.55
N SER A 95 -11.03 13.90 -9.72
CA SER A 95 -10.91 13.83 -8.25
C SER A 95 -11.38 12.48 -7.69
N LYS A 96 -12.43 11.89 -8.28
CA LYS A 96 -12.90 10.55 -7.94
C LYS A 96 -11.85 9.53 -8.36
N HIS A 97 -11.34 8.80 -7.38
CA HIS A 97 -10.28 7.84 -7.61
C HIS A 97 -10.48 6.52 -6.87
N PHE A 98 -11.64 6.30 -6.23
CA PHE A 98 -12.05 4.97 -5.79
C PHE A 98 -12.83 4.26 -6.90
N PHE A 99 -12.43 3.04 -7.21
CA PHE A 99 -13.07 2.21 -8.20
C PHE A 99 -13.32 0.81 -7.66
N MET A 100 -14.42 0.19 -8.08
CA MET A 100 -14.66 -1.23 -7.83
C MET A 100 -13.85 -2.07 -8.81
N ALA A 101 -13.77 -3.39 -8.56
CA ALA A 101 -13.28 -4.33 -9.54
C ALA A 101 -14.04 -4.18 -10.87
N GLY A 102 -13.33 -4.30 -11.98
CA GLY A 102 -13.90 -4.11 -13.31
C GLY A 102 -12.86 -3.71 -14.34
N ASN A 103 -13.30 -3.74 -15.59
CA ASN A 103 -12.46 -3.43 -16.74
C ASN A 103 -12.73 -2.01 -17.26
N TYR A 104 -11.70 -1.40 -17.83
CA TYR A 104 -11.79 -0.19 -18.66
C TYR A 104 -12.21 1.08 -17.92
N ILE A 105 -11.59 1.38 -16.78
CA ILE A 105 -11.63 2.73 -16.19
C ILE A 105 -10.85 3.66 -17.13
N PRO A 106 -11.52 4.58 -17.86
CA PRO A 106 -10.83 5.45 -18.81
C PRO A 106 -10.13 6.60 -18.09
N PHE A 107 -8.93 6.95 -18.54
CA PHE A 107 -8.27 8.18 -18.17
C PHE A 107 -7.66 8.87 -19.42
N PRO A 108 -7.92 10.18 -19.63
CA PRO A 108 -8.91 11.00 -18.93
C PRO A 108 -10.33 10.43 -19.08
N ALA A 109 -11.23 10.75 -18.15
CA ALA A 109 -12.65 10.40 -18.28
C ALA A 109 -13.24 10.96 -19.59
N PRO A 110 -14.20 10.28 -20.26
CA PRO A 110 -14.75 10.69 -21.55
C PRO A 110 -15.31 12.13 -21.55
N GLU A 111 -16.01 12.49 -20.47
CA GLU A 111 -16.58 13.81 -20.22
C GLU A 111 -15.57 14.86 -19.72
N SER A 112 -14.31 14.47 -19.47
CA SER A 112 -13.29 15.38 -18.99
C SER A 112 -12.87 16.37 -20.10
N PRO A 113 -12.80 17.67 -19.80
CA PRO A 113 -12.22 18.66 -20.71
C PRO A 113 -10.70 18.51 -20.82
N PHE A 114 -10.07 17.82 -19.86
CA PHE A 114 -8.64 17.50 -19.92
C PHE A 114 -8.39 16.41 -20.96
N LYS A 115 -7.39 16.64 -21.81
CA LYS A 115 -6.88 15.67 -22.78
C LYS A 115 -5.40 15.46 -22.50
N PHE A 116 -4.97 14.20 -22.45
CA PHE A 116 -3.55 13.88 -22.36
C PHE A 116 -2.95 13.98 -23.75
N VAL A 117 -2.24 15.08 -24.01
CA VAL A 117 -1.64 15.37 -25.32
C VAL A 117 -0.13 15.13 -25.25
N VAL A 118 0.39 14.38 -26.20
CA VAL A 118 1.84 14.13 -26.32
C VAL A 118 2.55 15.43 -26.69
N GLN A 119 3.53 15.78 -25.86
CA GLN A 119 4.32 17.00 -25.97
C GLN A 119 5.76 16.73 -25.53
N ALA A 120 6.69 17.58 -25.93
CA ALA A 120 8.08 17.49 -25.50
C ALA A 120 8.19 17.56 -23.95
N PRO A 121 9.20 16.92 -23.33
CA PRO A 121 10.31 16.19 -23.95
C PRO A 121 9.91 14.79 -24.43
N PHE A 122 10.34 14.40 -25.64
CA PHE A 122 10.03 13.09 -26.21
C PHE A 122 11.04 12.03 -25.79
N GLY A 123 10.59 10.78 -25.68
CA GLY A 123 11.45 9.65 -25.32
C GLY A 123 10.66 8.46 -24.78
N GLU A 124 11.32 7.65 -23.95
CA GLU A 124 10.61 6.64 -23.15
C GLU A 124 9.94 7.35 -21.97
N GLU A 125 8.63 7.16 -21.87
CA GLU A 125 7.79 7.72 -20.82
C GLU A 125 7.01 6.59 -20.15
N GLN A 126 6.54 6.83 -18.92
CA GLN A 126 5.93 5.77 -18.12
C GLN A 126 4.67 6.25 -17.42
N LEU A 127 3.59 5.48 -17.53
CA LEU A 127 2.43 5.59 -16.67
C LEU A 127 2.55 4.58 -15.54
N TRP A 128 2.51 5.07 -14.31
CA TRP A 128 2.51 4.30 -13.09
C TRP A 128 1.13 4.36 -12.45
N VAL A 129 0.56 3.21 -12.12
CA VAL A 129 -0.72 3.11 -11.43
C VAL A 129 -0.55 2.29 -10.18
N PHE A 130 -1.02 2.82 -9.05
CA PHE A 130 -1.02 2.15 -7.76
C PHE A 130 -2.44 1.96 -7.27
N ALA A 131 -2.73 0.79 -6.70
CA ALA A 131 -3.93 0.51 -5.95
C ALA A 131 -3.62 0.55 -4.45
N SER A 132 -4.52 1.13 -3.65
CA SER A 132 -4.34 1.33 -2.21
C SER A 132 -5.69 1.19 -1.48
N ASP A 133 -5.65 0.77 -0.21
CA ASP A 133 -6.78 0.89 0.72
C ASP A 133 -6.90 2.27 1.40
N GLN A 134 -6.01 3.21 1.09
CA GLN A 134 -6.03 4.57 1.60
C GLN A 134 -6.44 5.57 0.52
N GLY A 135 -7.50 6.33 0.76
CA GLY A 135 -8.04 7.33 -0.19
C GLY A 135 -7.58 8.77 0.04
N GLN A 136 -6.67 9.01 0.98
CA GLN A 136 -6.24 10.36 1.40
C GLN A 136 -4.71 10.49 1.41
N LEU A 137 -4.03 9.82 0.48
CA LEU A 137 -2.58 9.98 0.33
C LEU A 137 -2.28 11.30 -0.38
N GLU A 138 -1.41 12.09 0.25
CA GLU A 138 -1.01 13.40 -0.24
C GLU A 138 0.48 13.42 -0.60
N PHE A 139 0.78 14.01 -1.74
CA PHE A 139 2.13 14.07 -2.29
C PHE A 139 2.56 15.52 -2.46
N LYS A 140 3.75 15.85 -1.93
CA LYS A 140 4.34 17.18 -2.10
C LYS A 140 4.74 17.40 -3.56
N GLY A 141 4.49 18.60 -4.04
CA GLY A 141 4.69 18.95 -5.42
C GLY A 141 4.32 20.39 -5.74
N TYR A 142 4.63 20.79 -6.97
CA TYR A 142 4.37 22.12 -7.51
C TYR A 142 3.27 22.05 -8.56
N ALA A 143 2.50 23.12 -8.69
CA ALA A 143 1.56 23.25 -9.79
C ALA A 143 2.34 23.30 -11.13
N ALA A 144 1.96 22.44 -12.06
CA ALA A 144 2.48 22.42 -13.42
C ALA A 144 1.38 22.82 -14.43
N ALA A 145 1.70 22.70 -15.72
CA ALA A 145 0.76 23.00 -16.79
C ALA A 145 -0.54 22.18 -16.66
N GLN A 146 -1.64 22.75 -17.16
CA GLN A 146 -2.94 22.08 -17.27
C GLN A 146 -3.51 21.57 -15.93
N GLY A 147 -3.06 22.14 -14.80
CA GLY A 147 -3.59 21.78 -13.48
C GLY A 147 -3.08 20.44 -12.94
N ILE A 148 -2.06 19.87 -13.57
CA ILE A 148 -1.33 18.69 -13.10
C ILE A 148 -0.31 19.11 -12.05
N LYS A 149 -0.03 18.25 -11.07
CA LYS A 149 0.96 18.50 -10.01
C LYS A 149 2.25 17.74 -10.32
N GLN A 150 3.37 18.44 -10.47
CA GLN A 150 4.69 17.80 -10.55
C GLN A 150 5.17 17.46 -9.14
N LEU A 151 5.62 16.24 -8.90
CA LEU A 151 6.09 15.81 -7.58
C LEU A 151 7.53 16.26 -7.29
N GLU A 152 7.82 16.47 -6.00
CA GLU A 152 9.18 16.75 -5.51
C GLU A 152 10.05 15.50 -5.37
N LEU A 153 9.41 14.35 -5.25
CA LEU A 153 10.03 13.07 -4.93
C LEU A 153 10.18 12.20 -6.18
N ASP A 154 11.19 11.32 -6.15
CA ASP A 154 11.42 10.32 -7.19
C ASP A 154 10.49 9.10 -7.04
N TYR A 155 10.47 8.26 -8.07
CA TYR A 155 9.59 7.09 -8.12
C TYR A 155 9.85 6.09 -6.99
N ALA A 156 11.11 5.89 -6.58
CA ALA A 156 11.43 4.91 -5.55
C ALA A 156 10.80 5.31 -4.21
N LYS A 157 10.93 6.59 -3.84
CA LYS A 157 10.29 7.15 -2.65
C LYS A 157 8.77 7.15 -2.75
N LEU A 158 8.22 7.43 -3.94
CA LEU A 158 6.78 7.40 -4.18
C LEU A 158 6.21 6.00 -3.91
N ALA A 159 6.79 4.98 -4.54
CA ALA A 159 6.34 3.61 -4.45
C ALA A 159 6.43 3.09 -3.02
N GLU A 160 7.52 3.39 -2.31
CA GLU A 160 7.70 2.99 -0.90
C GLU A 160 6.69 3.69 0.01
N TYR A 161 6.44 4.99 -0.19
CA TYR A 161 5.44 5.72 0.58
C TYR A 161 4.03 5.15 0.39
N ILE A 162 3.60 4.90 -0.85
CA ILE A 162 2.26 4.34 -1.11
C ILE A 162 2.16 2.92 -0.53
N LYS A 163 3.19 2.08 -0.72
CA LYS A 163 3.20 0.72 -0.21
C LYS A 163 3.11 0.67 1.31
N SER A 164 3.93 1.47 2.02
CA SER A 164 3.95 1.52 3.48
C SER A 164 2.67 2.13 4.05
N ALA A 165 2.07 3.10 3.36
CA ALA A 165 0.79 3.67 3.75
C ALA A 165 -0.40 2.74 3.50
N SER A 166 -0.26 1.67 2.71
CA SER A 166 -1.37 0.78 2.30
C SER A 166 -1.27 -0.62 2.92
N PRO A 167 -1.33 -0.76 4.26
CA PRO A 167 -0.94 -2.00 4.95
C PRO A 167 -1.86 -3.19 4.67
N ARG A 168 -3.09 -2.95 4.21
CA ARG A 168 -4.06 -4.03 3.97
C ARG A 168 -4.13 -4.46 2.52
N LEU A 169 -3.99 -3.53 1.58
CA LEU A 169 -4.20 -3.80 0.16
C LEU A 169 -3.33 -2.88 -0.70
N TYR A 170 -2.56 -3.47 -1.60
CA TYR A 170 -1.65 -2.74 -2.48
C TYR A 170 -1.50 -3.42 -3.84
N GLY A 171 -1.46 -2.61 -4.89
CA GLY A 171 -1.16 -3.06 -6.25
C GLY A 171 -0.30 -2.03 -6.95
N LYS A 172 0.46 -2.46 -7.95
CA LYS A 172 1.25 -1.57 -8.80
C LYS A 172 1.35 -2.13 -10.21
N ALA A 173 1.10 -1.27 -11.20
CA ALA A 173 1.36 -1.55 -12.60
C ALA A 173 2.11 -0.40 -13.27
N ARG A 174 2.75 -0.74 -14.39
CA ARG A 174 3.50 0.18 -15.24
C ARG A 174 3.14 -0.06 -16.68
N LEU A 175 2.90 1.01 -17.41
CA LEU A 175 2.88 1.02 -18.86
C LEU A 175 4.02 1.92 -19.35
N ALA A 176 4.91 1.38 -20.17
CA ALA A 176 5.90 2.18 -20.88
C ALA A 176 5.34 2.57 -22.25
N ILE A 177 5.53 3.83 -22.63
CA ILE A 177 5.19 4.37 -23.95
C ILE A 177 6.40 5.05 -24.54
N GLN A 178 6.46 5.09 -25.87
CA GLN A 178 7.48 5.80 -26.62
C GLN A 178 6.83 7.01 -27.31
N THR A 179 7.37 8.20 -27.08
CA THR A 179 6.94 9.42 -27.76
C THR A 179 8.01 9.94 -28.72
N ARG A 180 7.58 10.64 -29.77
CA ARG A 180 8.47 11.22 -30.79
C ARG A 180 7.93 12.55 -31.31
N GLY A 181 8.84 13.44 -31.69
CA GLY A 181 8.50 14.63 -32.50
C GLY A 181 8.08 14.24 -33.91
N ARG A 182 7.37 15.14 -34.60
CA ARG A 182 7.06 15.00 -36.04
C ARG A 182 8.22 15.40 -36.94
#